data_AF-A0A2M9W611-F1
#
_entry.id   AF-A0A2M9W611-F1
#
_cell.length_a   1.000
_cell.length_b   1.000
_cell.length_c   1.000
_cell.angle_alpha   90.00
_cell.angle_beta   90.00
_cell.angle_gamma   90.00
#
_symmetry.space_group_name_H-M   'P 1'
#
loop_
_entity.id
_entity.type
_entity.pdbx_description
1 polymer ?
#
loop_
_entity_poly.entity_id
_entity_poly.type
_entity_poly.pdbx_seq_one_letter_code
_entity_poly.pdbx_strand_id
1 'polypeptide(L)'
;MNVKVATIQFEPTQFRKDENVTHLLQLASQAARDGARLIVMPEMATTGYCWQDRAEIAPFVETADGVTSQAFAAIAREFQCYLVFGMPERDPVTDIYYNSAVLVGPQGVIGVHRKTHPYISEPKWAANGDAGHQVFATEIGNIALLICMDIHFIETARLAALGGAQIICHISNWLAERTPAPYWLNRGWENGCALIESNRWGWERGVQFSGGSCIVDQNGIVLASRDSGDGVIAAELTLSAENPSLRKRRPELYQRLMTNTFMWNPQDFFGLYGGDPLPAAKDSRIAVAQFHPANNTAENLSVIRHWAEQAKSRGAELLILPERALTGGEGKNNALTLNDAPIQSLLKLAIELDIALLTGFAECEGQQFYNSALLVSSAGLSAHYRQIHLSESNQQWASAGNQWVTCDLPCGRVGILLGEDLLVPEAARILALEGCDIIACPAQLNTPIPMAHAGTEISHAWPIPRGADPYHWLLPRVRAGENNVWLAFANWTPATGVSFGLSGVFGPDTFAFPRTEIKVPGTDGLAVLDITTGSAETAYPNHVVRRKDLVLMRQPHYYTPLVLTASQ
;
A
#
# COMPACT_ATOMS: atom_id res chain seq x y z
N MET A 1 11.56 -17.20 -17.16
CA MET A 1 10.63 -17.83 -18.13
C MET A 1 9.82 -16.71 -18.77
N ASN A 2 9.61 -16.74 -20.08
CA ASN A 2 8.74 -15.76 -20.74
C ASN A 2 7.35 -16.35 -20.93
N VAL A 3 6.32 -15.56 -20.63
CA VAL A 3 4.92 -15.97 -20.78
C VAL A 3 4.09 -14.80 -21.32
N LYS A 4 3.34 -15.06 -22.40
CA LYS A 4 2.34 -14.13 -22.90
C LYS A 4 1.09 -14.21 -22.04
N VAL A 5 0.68 -13.08 -21.48
CA VAL A 5 -0.52 -12.99 -20.65
C VAL A 5 -1.48 -11.97 -21.23
N ALA A 6 -2.77 -12.13 -20.93
CA ALA A 6 -3.82 -11.21 -21.32
C ALA A 6 -4.76 -10.90 -20.15
N THR A 7 -5.30 -9.70 -20.16
CA THR A 7 -6.41 -9.30 -19.29
C THR A 7 -7.56 -8.78 -20.14
N ILE A 8 -8.77 -9.08 -19.69
CA ILE A 8 -10.01 -8.67 -20.32
C ILE A 8 -10.63 -7.56 -19.47
N GLN A 9 -10.93 -6.42 -20.10
CA GLN A 9 -11.86 -5.46 -19.55
C GLN A 9 -13.25 -5.75 -20.09
N PHE A 10 -14.25 -5.80 -19.22
CA PHE A 10 -15.61 -6.20 -19.59
C PHE A 10 -16.67 -5.50 -18.74
N GLU A 11 -17.75 -5.04 -19.35
CA GLU A 11 -18.95 -4.53 -18.67
C GLU A 11 -20.01 -5.65 -18.59
N PRO A 12 -20.13 -6.36 -17.44
CA PRO A 12 -21.18 -7.34 -17.29
C PRO A 12 -22.55 -6.65 -17.22
N THR A 13 -23.53 -7.21 -17.92
CA THR A 13 -24.92 -6.80 -17.80
C THR A 13 -25.58 -7.58 -16.66
N GLN A 14 -25.98 -6.87 -15.61
CA GLN A 14 -26.58 -7.51 -14.44
C GLN A 14 -27.81 -8.35 -14.83
N PHE A 15 -27.95 -9.53 -14.18
CA PHE A 15 -29.00 -10.52 -14.44
C PHE A 15 -28.93 -11.26 -15.80
N ARG A 16 -28.00 -10.90 -16.69
CA ARG A 16 -27.86 -11.50 -18.03
C ARG A 16 -26.70 -12.50 -18.08
N LYS A 17 -26.70 -13.46 -17.15
CA LYS A 17 -25.58 -14.38 -16.95
C LYS A 17 -25.16 -15.12 -18.21
N ASP A 18 -26.11 -15.73 -18.92
CA ASP A 18 -25.81 -16.51 -20.12
C ASP A 18 -25.20 -15.64 -21.24
N GLU A 19 -25.68 -14.40 -21.38
CA GLU A 19 -25.15 -13.42 -22.34
C GLU A 19 -23.72 -13.01 -21.94
N ASN A 20 -23.51 -12.69 -20.66
CA ASN A 20 -22.19 -12.32 -20.12
C ASN A 20 -21.16 -13.44 -20.32
N VAL A 21 -21.51 -14.68 -19.94
CA VAL A 21 -20.64 -15.85 -20.10
C VAL A 21 -20.33 -16.09 -21.57
N THR A 22 -21.32 -15.96 -22.46
CA THR A 22 -21.11 -16.10 -23.91
C THR A 22 -20.08 -15.09 -24.43
N HIS A 23 -20.19 -13.82 -24.05
CA HIS A 23 -19.25 -12.78 -24.47
C HIS A 23 -17.85 -13.00 -23.88
N LEU A 24 -17.74 -13.37 -22.60
CA LEU A 24 -16.47 -13.69 -21.97
C LEU A 24 -15.77 -14.87 -22.66
N LEU A 25 -16.50 -15.93 -23.01
CA LEU A 25 -15.95 -17.08 -23.75
C LEU A 25 -15.40 -16.65 -25.12
N GLN A 26 -16.06 -15.71 -25.81
CA GLN A 26 -15.59 -15.17 -27.09
C GLN A 26 -14.28 -14.38 -26.93
N LEU A 27 -14.22 -13.47 -25.95
CA LEU A 27 -13.04 -12.67 -25.65
C LEU A 27 -11.87 -13.55 -25.18
N ALA A 28 -12.13 -14.54 -24.33
CA ALA A 28 -11.15 -15.51 -23.88
C ALA A 28 -10.61 -16.37 -25.03
N SER A 29 -11.49 -16.87 -25.90
CA SER A 29 -11.08 -17.62 -27.10
C SER A 29 -10.29 -16.76 -28.09
N GLN A 30 -10.58 -15.45 -28.17
CA GLN A 30 -9.77 -14.52 -28.96
C GLN A 30 -8.36 -14.38 -28.37
N ALA A 31 -8.25 -14.08 -27.07
CA ALA A 31 -6.96 -13.96 -26.39
C ALA A 31 -6.12 -15.24 -26.49
N ALA A 32 -6.76 -16.41 -26.36
CA ALA A 32 -6.10 -17.71 -26.46
C ALA A 32 -5.59 -17.99 -27.88
N ARG A 33 -6.39 -17.69 -28.92
CA ARG A 33 -5.96 -17.76 -30.33
C ARG A 33 -4.81 -16.82 -30.65
N ASP A 34 -4.76 -15.67 -29.98
CA ASP A 34 -3.66 -14.71 -30.09
C ASP A 34 -2.42 -15.12 -29.29
N GLY A 35 -2.43 -16.31 -28.67
CA GLY A 35 -1.28 -16.94 -28.03
C GLY A 35 -1.11 -16.63 -26.54
N ALA A 36 -2.11 -16.00 -25.88
CA ALA A 36 -2.05 -15.80 -24.45
C ALA A 36 -2.12 -17.14 -23.71
N ARG A 37 -1.18 -17.38 -22.79
CA ARG A 37 -1.11 -18.59 -21.97
C ARG A 37 -1.80 -18.42 -20.61
N LEU A 38 -2.01 -17.18 -20.17
CA LEU A 38 -2.82 -16.83 -19.00
C LEU A 38 -3.79 -15.72 -19.39
N ILE A 39 -5.07 -15.89 -19.13
CA ILE A 39 -6.14 -14.94 -19.47
C ILE A 39 -6.94 -14.61 -18.21
N VAL A 40 -6.98 -13.34 -17.83
CA VAL A 40 -7.64 -12.89 -16.59
C VAL A 40 -8.88 -12.06 -16.93
N MET A 41 -10.00 -12.36 -16.28
CA MET A 41 -11.31 -11.74 -16.47
C MET A 41 -11.84 -11.13 -15.16
N PRO A 42 -12.74 -10.13 -15.21
CA PRO A 42 -13.05 -9.34 -14.02
C PRO A 42 -13.77 -10.09 -12.89
N GLU A 43 -13.78 -9.45 -11.73
CA GLU A 43 -14.56 -9.88 -10.58
C GLU A 43 -16.06 -9.90 -10.93
N MET A 44 -16.77 -10.97 -10.58
CA MET A 44 -18.22 -11.10 -10.84
C MET A 44 -18.62 -10.86 -12.31
N ALA A 45 -17.68 -11.03 -13.26
CA ALA A 45 -17.89 -10.77 -14.68
C ALA A 45 -19.01 -11.62 -15.29
N THR A 46 -19.35 -12.75 -14.66
CA THR A 46 -20.42 -13.64 -15.10
C THR A 46 -21.81 -13.06 -14.85
N THR A 47 -22.01 -12.17 -13.87
CA THR A 47 -23.35 -11.85 -13.36
C THR A 47 -23.62 -10.37 -13.09
N GLY A 48 -22.58 -9.53 -12.97
CA GLY A 48 -22.69 -8.19 -12.40
C GLY A 48 -22.46 -8.19 -10.88
N TYR A 49 -22.37 -7.01 -10.27
CA TYR A 49 -21.79 -6.83 -8.94
C TYR A 49 -22.74 -6.26 -7.88
N CYS A 50 -23.63 -5.34 -8.25
CA CYS A 50 -24.46 -4.54 -7.36
C CYS A 50 -25.73 -5.29 -6.91
N TRP A 51 -25.56 -6.37 -6.13
CA TRP A 51 -26.65 -7.17 -5.58
C TRP A 51 -27.22 -6.57 -4.28
N GLN A 52 -28.53 -6.66 -4.11
CA GLN A 52 -29.23 -6.13 -2.96
C GLN A 52 -29.08 -7.04 -1.73
N ASP A 53 -29.25 -8.35 -1.92
CA ASP A 53 -29.22 -9.35 -0.86
C ASP A 53 -28.99 -10.77 -1.42
N ARG A 54 -28.95 -11.74 -0.50
CA ARG A 54 -28.79 -13.16 -0.82
C ARG A 54 -29.89 -13.72 -1.73
N ALA A 55 -31.13 -13.25 -1.62
CA ALA A 55 -32.25 -13.78 -2.39
C ALA A 55 -32.18 -13.34 -3.86
N GLU A 56 -31.75 -12.10 -4.10
CA GLU A 56 -31.61 -11.56 -5.46
C GLU A 56 -30.54 -12.30 -6.26
N ILE A 57 -29.40 -12.64 -5.63
CA ILE A 57 -28.29 -13.32 -6.31
C ILE A 57 -28.47 -14.85 -6.41
N ALA A 58 -29.30 -15.46 -5.56
CA ALA A 58 -29.47 -16.91 -5.48
C ALA A 58 -29.73 -17.63 -6.82
N PRO A 59 -30.43 -17.06 -7.82
CA PRO A 59 -30.59 -17.71 -9.13
C PRO A 59 -29.31 -17.79 -9.97
N PHE A 60 -28.27 -17.04 -9.60
CA PHE A 60 -27.07 -16.84 -10.42
C PHE A 60 -25.82 -17.53 -9.86
N VAL A 61 -25.85 -18.01 -8.61
CA VAL A 61 -24.74 -18.73 -7.98
C VAL A 61 -24.52 -20.10 -8.65
N GLU A 62 -23.26 -20.55 -8.69
CA GLU A 62 -22.87 -21.89 -9.15
C GLU A 62 -21.82 -22.50 -8.22
N THR A 63 -21.67 -23.82 -8.24
CA THR A 63 -20.46 -24.43 -7.66
C THR A 63 -19.24 -24.00 -8.46
N ALA A 64 -18.07 -23.94 -7.82
CA ALA A 64 -16.85 -23.48 -8.49
C ALA A 64 -16.39 -24.37 -9.66
N ASP A 65 -16.89 -25.61 -9.75
CA ASP A 65 -16.69 -26.57 -10.83
C ASP A 65 -17.93 -26.76 -11.74
N GLY A 66 -18.87 -25.81 -11.66
CA GLY A 66 -20.14 -25.80 -12.40
C GLY A 66 -20.00 -25.58 -13.90
N VAL A 67 -21.14 -25.34 -14.55
CA VAL A 67 -21.23 -25.28 -16.02
C VAL A 67 -20.39 -24.15 -16.61
N THR A 68 -20.32 -23.00 -15.92
CA THR A 68 -19.49 -21.88 -16.35
C THR A 68 -18.00 -22.23 -16.31
N SER A 69 -17.53 -22.85 -15.22
CA SER A 69 -16.13 -23.28 -15.09
C SER A 69 -15.75 -24.37 -16.10
N GLN A 70 -16.67 -25.28 -16.40
CA GLN A 70 -16.47 -26.30 -17.43
C GLN A 70 -16.35 -25.70 -18.83
N ALA A 71 -17.11 -24.65 -19.13
CA ALA A 71 -17.02 -23.93 -20.40
C ALA A 71 -15.65 -23.24 -20.57
N PHE A 72 -15.15 -22.56 -19.54
CA PHE A 72 -13.79 -21.98 -19.59
C PHE A 72 -12.69 -23.06 -19.62
N ALA A 73 -12.87 -24.18 -18.91
CA ALA A 73 -11.94 -25.30 -18.97
C ALA A 73 -11.87 -25.96 -20.36
N ALA A 74 -12.95 -25.89 -21.17
CA ALA A 74 -12.92 -26.33 -22.56
C ALA A 74 -11.94 -25.49 -23.40
N ILE A 75 -11.98 -24.16 -23.25
CA ILE A 75 -11.02 -23.24 -23.88
C ILE A 75 -9.60 -23.54 -23.39
N ALA A 76 -9.41 -23.68 -22.07
CA ALA A 76 -8.12 -23.99 -21.46
C ALA A 76 -7.48 -25.25 -22.08
N ARG A 77 -8.30 -26.29 -22.29
CA ARG A 77 -7.89 -27.56 -22.88
C ARG A 77 -7.59 -27.45 -24.37
N GLU A 78 -8.42 -26.72 -25.13
CA GLU A 78 -8.22 -26.51 -26.56
C GLU A 78 -6.92 -25.76 -26.86
N PHE A 79 -6.66 -24.68 -26.10
CA PHE A 79 -5.53 -23.78 -26.36
C PHE A 79 -4.32 -24.00 -25.43
N GLN A 80 -4.37 -24.99 -24.53
CA GLN A 80 -3.31 -25.28 -23.56
C GLN A 80 -2.89 -24.05 -22.74
N CYS A 81 -3.90 -23.31 -22.26
CA CYS A 81 -3.75 -22.08 -21.49
C CYS A 81 -4.47 -22.16 -20.13
N TYR A 82 -4.33 -21.11 -19.33
CA TYR A 82 -4.94 -20.95 -18.03
C TYR A 82 -5.86 -19.73 -18.05
N LEU A 83 -7.00 -19.82 -17.36
CA LEU A 83 -7.97 -18.73 -17.29
C LEU A 83 -8.36 -18.46 -15.84
N VAL A 84 -8.54 -17.18 -15.52
CA VAL A 84 -9.06 -16.70 -14.23
C VAL A 84 -10.31 -15.87 -14.48
N PHE A 85 -11.40 -16.15 -13.77
CA PHE A 85 -12.63 -15.36 -13.85
C PHE A 85 -13.34 -15.27 -12.50
N GLY A 86 -14.10 -14.19 -12.30
CA GLY A 86 -14.91 -13.97 -11.10
C GLY A 86 -16.36 -14.44 -11.25
N MET A 87 -16.89 -15.09 -10.21
CA MET A 87 -18.28 -15.54 -10.14
C MET A 87 -18.82 -15.59 -8.70
N PRO A 88 -20.15 -15.52 -8.52
CA PRO A 88 -20.77 -15.84 -7.25
C PRO A 88 -20.77 -17.37 -7.07
N GLU A 89 -19.95 -17.84 -6.14
CA GLU A 89 -19.82 -19.25 -5.80
C GLU A 89 -20.87 -19.65 -4.76
N ARG A 90 -21.43 -20.84 -4.92
CA ARG A 90 -22.17 -21.56 -3.87
C ARG A 90 -21.38 -22.79 -3.46
N ASP A 91 -21.08 -22.88 -2.17
CA ASP A 91 -20.51 -24.07 -1.58
C ASP A 91 -21.56 -25.20 -1.55
N PRO A 92 -21.30 -26.35 -2.18
CA PRO A 92 -22.30 -27.42 -2.30
C PRO A 92 -22.57 -28.16 -0.98
N VAL A 93 -21.69 -28.05 0.02
CA VAL A 93 -21.80 -28.73 1.31
C VAL A 93 -22.54 -27.86 2.32
N THR A 94 -22.18 -26.58 2.39
CA THR A 94 -22.68 -25.65 3.42
C THR A 94 -23.81 -24.74 2.92
N ASP A 95 -24.04 -24.69 1.61
CA ASP A 95 -24.93 -23.73 0.95
C ASP A 95 -24.49 -22.25 1.12
N ILE A 96 -23.28 -21.98 1.61
CA ILE A 96 -22.78 -20.62 1.79
C ILE A 96 -22.39 -20.03 0.42
N TYR A 97 -22.66 -18.73 0.23
CA TYR A 97 -22.30 -18.01 -0.98
C TYR A 97 -21.02 -17.20 -0.76
N TYR A 98 -20.18 -17.14 -1.79
CA TYR A 98 -18.92 -16.40 -1.78
C TYR A 98 -18.74 -15.62 -3.06
N ASN A 99 -17.99 -14.51 -3.00
CA ASN A 99 -17.44 -13.85 -4.17
C ASN A 99 -16.09 -14.50 -4.48
N SER A 100 -15.97 -15.19 -5.61
CA SER A 100 -14.84 -16.08 -5.87
C SER A 100 -14.18 -15.83 -7.21
N ALA A 101 -12.87 -16.02 -7.23
CA ALA A 101 -12.03 -16.11 -8.42
C ALA A 101 -11.70 -17.59 -8.65
N VAL A 102 -11.96 -18.08 -9.85
CA VAL A 102 -11.70 -19.47 -10.23
C VAL A 102 -10.54 -19.51 -11.22
N LEU A 103 -9.51 -20.29 -10.91
CA LEU A 103 -8.42 -20.61 -11.83
C LEU A 103 -8.71 -21.96 -12.49
N VAL A 104 -8.79 -21.97 -13.82
CA VAL A 104 -8.93 -23.19 -14.63
C VAL A 104 -7.71 -23.37 -15.54
N GLY A 105 -7.35 -24.62 -15.77
CA GLY A 105 -6.32 -25.03 -16.73
C GLY A 105 -6.79 -26.19 -17.61
N PRO A 106 -5.88 -26.80 -18.40
CA PRO A 106 -6.24 -27.80 -19.40
C PRO A 106 -6.95 -29.05 -18.85
N GLN A 107 -6.74 -29.34 -17.56
CA GLN A 107 -7.33 -30.49 -16.86
C GLN A 107 -8.62 -30.17 -16.12
N GLY A 108 -9.03 -28.90 -16.03
CA GLY A 108 -10.21 -28.45 -15.26
C GLY A 108 -9.88 -27.35 -14.26
N VAL A 109 -10.70 -27.24 -13.21
CA VAL A 109 -10.46 -26.30 -12.11
C VAL A 109 -9.19 -26.68 -11.35
N ILE A 110 -8.29 -25.72 -11.18
CA ILE A 110 -7.05 -25.85 -10.41
C ILE A 110 -7.26 -25.35 -8.99
N GLY A 111 -7.98 -24.24 -8.84
CA GLY A 111 -8.10 -23.56 -7.56
C GLY A 111 -9.17 -22.49 -7.54
N VAL A 112 -9.59 -22.13 -6.33
CA VAL A 112 -10.62 -21.13 -6.07
C VAL A 112 -10.13 -20.26 -4.94
N HIS A 113 -10.14 -18.94 -5.16
CA HIS A 113 -9.93 -17.96 -4.10
C HIS A 113 -11.26 -17.27 -3.78
N ARG A 114 -11.70 -17.40 -2.53
CA ARG A 114 -12.87 -16.69 -2.01
C ARG A 114 -12.40 -15.37 -1.42
N LYS A 115 -13.01 -14.26 -1.82
CA LYS A 115 -12.61 -12.89 -1.44
C LYS A 115 -12.48 -12.75 0.07
N THR A 116 -11.27 -12.46 0.57
CA THR A 116 -11.01 -12.37 2.01
C THR A 116 -11.63 -11.11 2.61
N HIS A 117 -11.49 -9.98 1.92
CA HIS A 117 -11.96 -8.69 2.40
C HIS A 117 -13.12 -8.18 1.53
N PRO A 118 -14.37 -8.18 2.03
CA PRO A 118 -15.50 -7.69 1.26
C PRO A 118 -15.45 -6.16 1.11
N TYR A 119 -16.05 -5.64 0.04
CA TYR A 119 -16.36 -4.23 -0.11
C TYR A 119 -17.84 -3.99 0.23
N ILE A 120 -18.38 -2.79 0.05
CA ILE A 120 -19.70 -2.39 0.59
C ILE A 120 -20.87 -3.25 0.05
N SER A 121 -20.74 -3.89 -1.12
CA SER A 121 -21.82 -4.62 -1.78
C SER A 121 -21.99 -6.05 -1.24
N GLU A 122 -20.89 -6.75 -1.01
CA GLU A 122 -20.85 -8.20 -0.75
C GLU A 122 -21.38 -8.66 0.61
N PRO A 123 -21.19 -7.94 1.74
CA PRO A 123 -21.59 -8.41 3.07
C PRO A 123 -23.10 -8.69 3.21
N LYS A 124 -23.91 -8.28 2.24
CA LYS A 124 -25.36 -8.51 2.19
C LYS A 124 -25.73 -9.89 1.64
N TRP A 125 -24.82 -10.57 0.94
CA TRP A 125 -25.13 -11.81 0.23
C TRP A 125 -24.02 -12.88 0.30
N ALA A 126 -22.76 -12.50 0.48
CA ALA A 126 -21.61 -13.40 0.57
C ALA A 126 -20.98 -13.44 1.97
N ALA A 127 -20.41 -14.59 2.31
CA ALA A 127 -19.47 -14.72 3.41
C ALA A 127 -18.05 -14.27 3.00
N ASN A 128 -17.23 -13.95 4.00
CA ASN A 128 -15.79 -13.71 3.79
C ASN A 128 -15.10 -15.02 3.43
N GLY A 129 -14.04 -14.91 2.62
CA GLY A 129 -13.21 -16.05 2.27
C GLY A 129 -12.60 -16.74 3.48
N ASP A 130 -12.55 -18.07 3.41
CA ASP A 130 -12.17 -18.96 4.52
C ASP A 130 -10.87 -19.73 4.26
N ALA A 131 -10.31 -19.64 3.06
CA ALA A 131 -9.26 -20.54 2.59
C ALA A 131 -7.84 -19.93 2.56
N GLY A 132 -7.66 -18.73 3.13
CA GLY A 132 -6.39 -18.00 3.14
C GLY A 132 -5.97 -17.51 1.74
N HIS A 133 -4.67 -17.23 1.57
CA HIS A 133 -4.11 -16.71 0.32
C HIS A 133 -3.27 -17.77 -0.36
N GLN A 134 -3.88 -18.47 -1.31
CA GLN A 134 -3.32 -19.66 -1.95
C GLN A 134 -2.44 -19.30 -3.14
N VAL A 135 -1.45 -20.15 -3.40
CA VAL A 135 -0.59 -20.07 -4.58
C VAL A 135 -0.69 -21.39 -5.34
N PHE A 136 -1.04 -21.30 -6.62
CA PHE A 136 -1.26 -22.45 -7.49
C PHE A 136 -0.06 -22.61 -8.42
N ALA A 137 0.61 -23.76 -8.30
CA ALA A 137 1.71 -24.11 -9.20
C ALA A 137 1.15 -24.50 -10.58
N THR A 138 1.69 -23.92 -11.64
CA THR A 138 1.32 -24.23 -13.03
C THR A 138 2.56 -24.33 -13.91
N GLU A 139 2.40 -24.82 -15.13
CA GLU A 139 3.51 -24.90 -16.11
C GLU A 139 4.08 -23.53 -16.52
N ILE A 140 3.31 -22.45 -16.29
CA ILE A 140 3.68 -21.09 -16.68
C ILE A 140 4.15 -20.24 -15.48
N GLY A 141 4.30 -20.85 -14.31
CA GLY A 141 4.71 -20.20 -13.08
C GLY A 141 3.67 -20.32 -11.97
N ASN A 142 4.02 -19.78 -10.81
CA ASN A 142 3.16 -19.79 -9.62
C ASN A 142 2.18 -18.61 -9.65
N ILE A 143 0.89 -18.91 -9.58
CA ILE A 143 -0.20 -17.92 -9.71
C ILE A 143 -0.93 -17.80 -8.38
N ALA A 144 -1.08 -16.57 -7.88
CA ALA A 144 -2.00 -16.24 -6.81
C ALA A 144 -3.20 -15.46 -7.35
N LEU A 145 -4.33 -15.57 -6.67
CA LEU A 145 -5.55 -14.84 -6.99
C LEU A 145 -5.87 -13.88 -5.85
N LEU A 146 -6.21 -12.63 -6.18
CA LEU A 146 -6.71 -11.64 -5.25
C LEU A 146 -7.93 -10.95 -5.86
N ILE A 147 -8.90 -10.53 -5.02
CA ILE A 147 -10.13 -9.93 -5.53
C ILE A 147 -10.32 -8.53 -4.95
N CYS A 148 -10.34 -7.53 -5.83
CA CYS A 148 -10.64 -6.12 -5.61
C CYS A 148 -10.11 -5.57 -4.27
N MET A 149 -10.92 -5.63 -3.22
CA MET A 149 -10.60 -5.03 -1.93
C MET A 149 -9.44 -5.73 -1.20
N ASP A 150 -9.12 -6.98 -1.55
CA ASP A 150 -7.94 -7.68 -1.02
C ASP A 150 -6.65 -6.88 -1.23
N ILE A 151 -6.52 -6.13 -2.34
CA ILE A 151 -5.30 -5.39 -2.69
C ILE A 151 -4.99 -4.21 -1.77
N HIS A 152 -5.99 -3.67 -1.06
CA HIS A 152 -5.76 -2.55 -0.13
C HIS A 152 -5.05 -2.99 1.15
N PHE A 153 -5.07 -4.28 1.47
CA PHE A 153 -4.34 -4.84 2.61
C PHE A 153 -2.96 -5.29 2.14
N ILE A 154 -1.91 -4.87 2.86
CA ILE A 154 -0.53 -5.23 2.50
C ILE A 154 -0.31 -6.74 2.60
N GLU A 155 -1.05 -7.37 3.50
CA GLU A 155 -0.84 -8.75 3.94
C GLU A 155 -1.22 -9.74 2.85
N THR A 156 -2.23 -9.44 2.04
CA THR A 156 -2.79 -10.38 1.06
C THR A 156 -1.78 -10.67 -0.05
N ALA A 157 -1.24 -9.62 -0.68
CA ALA A 157 -0.20 -9.74 -1.69
C ALA A 157 1.13 -10.23 -1.08
N ARG A 158 1.44 -9.85 0.16
CA ARG A 158 2.65 -10.34 0.84
C ARG A 158 2.57 -11.83 1.13
N LEU A 159 1.42 -12.35 1.56
CA LEU A 159 1.19 -13.78 1.76
C LEU A 159 1.34 -14.55 0.44
N ALA A 160 0.76 -14.03 -0.65
CA ALA A 160 0.94 -14.61 -1.99
C ALA A 160 2.42 -14.69 -2.39
N ALA A 161 3.17 -13.59 -2.21
CA ALA A 161 4.59 -13.55 -2.56
C ALA A 161 5.43 -14.50 -1.71
N LEU A 162 5.17 -14.60 -0.40
CA LEU A 162 5.84 -15.55 0.49
C LEU A 162 5.46 -17.00 0.18
N GLY A 163 4.25 -17.24 -0.33
CA GLY A 163 3.84 -18.53 -0.90
C GLY A 163 4.51 -18.86 -2.24
N GLY A 164 5.38 -17.98 -2.75
CA GLY A 164 6.13 -18.19 -3.98
C GLY A 164 5.41 -17.75 -5.25
N ALA A 165 4.38 -16.92 -5.15
CA ALA A 165 3.69 -16.38 -6.32
C ALA A 165 4.65 -15.54 -7.19
N GLN A 166 4.59 -15.79 -8.50
CA GLN A 166 5.29 -15.01 -9.52
C GLN A 166 4.33 -14.06 -10.24
N ILE A 167 3.07 -14.46 -10.35
CA ILE A 167 1.98 -13.68 -10.92
C ILE A 167 0.87 -13.57 -9.88
N ILE A 168 0.39 -12.36 -9.63
CA ILE A 168 -0.85 -12.07 -8.92
C ILE A 168 -1.90 -11.71 -9.97
N CYS A 169 -2.92 -12.55 -10.12
CA CYS A 169 -4.12 -12.21 -10.88
C CYS A 169 -5.06 -11.47 -9.95
N HIS A 170 -5.18 -10.15 -10.16
CA HIS A 170 -6.10 -9.32 -9.42
C HIS A 170 -7.33 -9.04 -10.28
N ILE A 171 -8.49 -9.49 -9.82
CA ILE A 171 -9.77 -9.28 -10.54
C ILE A 171 -10.62 -8.30 -9.74
N SER A 172 -11.23 -7.31 -10.40
CA SER A 172 -11.90 -6.23 -9.67
C SER A 172 -13.14 -5.65 -10.33
N ASN A 173 -13.96 -5.05 -9.47
CA ASN A 173 -14.98 -4.06 -9.77
C ASN A 173 -14.58 -2.72 -9.17
N TRP A 174 -13.45 -2.17 -9.62
CA TRP A 174 -12.86 -0.96 -9.07
C TRP A 174 -13.63 0.30 -9.44
N LEU A 175 -13.68 1.24 -8.51
CA LEU A 175 -14.42 2.49 -8.63
C LEU A 175 -13.69 3.64 -7.94
N ALA A 176 -14.16 4.85 -8.20
CA ALA A 176 -13.77 6.09 -7.54
C ALA A 176 -12.28 6.49 -7.64
N GLU A 177 -11.55 6.08 -8.67
CA GLU A 177 -10.23 6.63 -8.98
C GLU A 177 -9.91 6.45 -10.46
N ARG A 178 -9.03 7.28 -11.03
CA ARG A 178 -8.41 6.98 -12.33
C ARG A 178 -7.49 5.75 -12.21
N THR A 179 -7.48 4.89 -13.20
CA THR A 179 -6.78 3.60 -13.19
C THR A 179 -5.87 3.47 -14.42
N PRO A 180 -4.68 2.80 -14.33
CA PRO A 180 -4.25 1.85 -13.29
C PRO A 180 -4.09 2.41 -11.88
N ALA A 181 -4.71 1.79 -10.88
CA ALA A 181 -4.70 2.31 -9.51
C ALA A 181 -3.28 2.23 -8.89
N PRO A 182 -2.85 3.20 -8.07
CA PRO A 182 -1.56 3.18 -7.41
C PRO A 182 -1.32 1.93 -6.55
N TYR A 183 -2.39 1.37 -5.96
CA TYR A 183 -2.32 0.15 -5.15
C TYR A 183 -1.90 -1.07 -5.98
N TRP A 184 -2.36 -1.18 -7.23
CA TRP A 184 -2.01 -2.30 -8.12
C TRP A 184 -0.52 -2.28 -8.45
N LEU A 185 0.00 -1.11 -8.81
CA LEU A 185 1.43 -0.90 -9.09
C LEU A 185 2.28 -1.17 -7.86
N ASN A 186 1.84 -0.63 -6.71
CA ASN A 186 2.55 -0.75 -5.45
C ASN A 186 2.67 -2.21 -5.00
N ARG A 187 1.57 -2.98 -5.12
CA ARG A 187 1.52 -4.39 -4.68
C ARG A 187 2.35 -5.29 -5.58
N GLY A 188 2.39 -5.05 -6.90
CA GLY A 188 3.30 -5.76 -7.80
C GLY A 188 4.77 -5.49 -7.44
N TRP A 189 5.12 -4.20 -7.34
CA TRP A 189 6.50 -3.76 -7.06
C TRP A 189 7.04 -4.24 -5.70
N GLU A 190 6.32 -3.97 -4.60
CA GLU A 190 6.82 -4.26 -3.24
C GLU A 190 6.91 -5.77 -2.93
N ASN A 191 6.22 -6.58 -3.73
CA ASN A 191 6.22 -8.03 -3.64
C ASN A 191 7.06 -8.70 -4.71
N GLY A 192 7.63 -7.98 -5.68
CA GLY A 192 8.42 -8.58 -6.76
C GLY A 192 7.60 -9.57 -7.59
N CYS A 193 6.30 -9.35 -7.74
CA CYS A 193 5.39 -10.17 -8.51
C CYS A 193 4.87 -9.38 -9.70
N ALA A 194 4.71 -10.01 -10.85
CA ALA A 194 3.89 -9.44 -11.90
C ALA A 194 2.44 -9.36 -11.40
N LEU A 195 1.71 -8.30 -11.77
CA LEU A 195 0.31 -8.13 -11.42
C LEU A 195 -0.51 -7.95 -12.69
N ILE A 196 -1.49 -8.82 -12.88
CA ILE A 196 -2.45 -8.75 -13.98
C ILE A 196 -3.77 -8.27 -13.40
N GLU A 197 -4.12 -7.03 -13.71
CA GLU A 197 -5.39 -6.43 -13.32
C GLU A 197 -6.43 -6.71 -14.39
N SER A 198 -7.54 -7.31 -13.98
CA SER A 198 -8.76 -7.40 -14.79
C SER A 198 -9.90 -6.71 -14.07
N ASN A 199 -10.17 -5.48 -14.48
CA ASN A 199 -11.25 -4.67 -13.95
C ASN A 199 -12.44 -4.62 -14.91
N ARG A 200 -13.64 -4.44 -14.37
CA ARG A 200 -14.78 -4.01 -15.17
C ARG A 200 -14.72 -2.51 -15.46
N TRP A 201 -15.57 -2.09 -16.38
CA TRP A 201 -15.92 -0.69 -16.58
C TRP A 201 -17.45 -0.56 -16.68
N GLY A 202 -17.92 0.65 -16.97
CA GLY A 202 -19.33 0.89 -17.24
C GLY A 202 -20.16 1.24 -16.01
N TRP A 203 -21.49 1.18 -16.15
CA TRP A 203 -22.44 1.70 -15.16
C TRP A 203 -23.42 0.62 -14.73
N GLU A 204 -23.53 0.40 -13.42
CA GLU A 204 -24.47 -0.56 -12.85
C GLU A 204 -25.17 0.05 -11.64
N ARG A 205 -26.49 0.15 -11.68
CA ARG A 205 -27.33 0.57 -10.54
C ARG A 205 -26.87 1.83 -9.79
N GLY A 206 -26.38 2.84 -10.49
CA GLY A 206 -25.93 4.07 -9.84
C GLY A 206 -24.43 4.14 -9.57
N VAL A 207 -23.69 3.06 -9.83
CA VAL A 207 -22.26 2.94 -9.60
C VAL A 207 -21.52 2.99 -10.93
N GLN A 208 -20.54 3.89 -11.01
CA GLN A 208 -19.62 4.01 -12.13
C GLN A 208 -18.31 3.30 -11.82
N PHE A 209 -17.95 2.32 -12.64
CA PHE A 209 -16.69 1.59 -12.50
C PHE A 209 -15.60 2.23 -13.37
N SER A 210 -14.36 2.11 -12.90
CA SER A 210 -13.22 2.89 -13.35
C SER A 210 -12.45 2.32 -14.54
N GLY A 211 -12.71 1.07 -14.98
CA GLY A 211 -11.91 0.45 -16.05
C GLY A 211 -10.42 0.45 -15.71
N GLY A 212 -9.56 0.67 -16.70
CA GLY A 212 -8.11 0.73 -16.52
C GLY A 212 -7.44 -0.62 -16.29
N SER A 213 -8.05 -1.73 -16.75
CA SER A 213 -7.39 -3.04 -16.75
C SER A 213 -5.97 -2.94 -17.30
N CYS A 214 -5.02 -3.61 -16.67
CA CYS A 214 -3.61 -3.46 -16.99
C CYS A 214 -2.76 -4.68 -16.66
N ILE A 215 -1.59 -4.76 -17.31
CA ILE A 215 -0.55 -5.75 -17.00
C ILE A 215 0.67 -5.00 -16.49
N VAL A 216 1.11 -5.34 -15.28
CA VAL A 216 2.22 -4.71 -14.57
C VAL A 216 3.31 -5.75 -14.35
N ASP A 217 4.55 -5.40 -14.66
CA ASP A 217 5.69 -6.28 -14.37
C ASP A 217 6.07 -6.26 -12.87
N GLN A 218 7.01 -7.13 -12.49
CA GLN A 218 7.50 -7.21 -11.11
C GLN A 218 8.23 -5.95 -10.59
N ASN A 219 8.52 -4.98 -11.47
CA ASN A 219 9.13 -3.70 -11.12
C ASN A 219 8.09 -2.58 -11.03
N GLY A 220 6.79 -2.88 -11.14
CA GLY A 220 5.74 -1.87 -11.13
C GLY A 220 5.56 -1.13 -12.45
N ILE A 221 6.15 -1.61 -13.55
CA ILE A 221 6.03 -0.99 -14.88
C ILE A 221 4.76 -1.49 -15.57
N VAL A 222 3.90 -0.57 -15.99
CA VAL A 222 2.71 -0.88 -16.80
C VAL A 222 3.14 -1.23 -18.22
N LEU A 223 2.95 -2.48 -18.63
CA LEU A 223 3.29 -2.98 -19.96
C LEU A 223 2.16 -2.77 -20.98
N ALA A 224 0.92 -2.87 -20.50
CA ALA A 224 -0.29 -2.63 -21.28
C ALA A 224 -1.40 -2.15 -20.35
N SER A 225 -2.26 -1.24 -20.84
CA SER A 225 -3.47 -0.83 -20.12
C SER A 225 -4.59 -0.48 -21.10
N ARG A 226 -5.83 -0.53 -20.61
CA ARG A 226 -7.03 -0.11 -21.34
C ARG A 226 -7.90 0.73 -20.41
N ASP A 227 -8.09 2.00 -20.74
CA ASP A 227 -8.91 2.92 -19.95
C ASP A 227 -10.39 2.49 -19.99
N SER A 228 -11.05 2.61 -21.14
CA SER A 228 -12.50 2.34 -21.30
C SER A 228 -12.81 1.29 -22.36
N GLY A 229 -14.06 0.84 -22.41
CA GLY A 229 -14.55 -0.12 -23.40
C GLY A 229 -14.22 -1.58 -23.08
N ASP A 230 -15.04 -2.50 -23.59
CA ASP A 230 -14.73 -3.93 -23.57
C ASP A 230 -13.53 -4.23 -24.45
N GLY A 231 -12.66 -5.16 -24.04
CA GLY A 231 -11.56 -5.61 -24.89
C GLY A 231 -10.48 -6.41 -24.19
N VAL A 232 -9.61 -7.00 -25.01
CA VAL A 232 -8.43 -7.76 -24.58
C VAL A 232 -7.20 -6.88 -24.73
N ILE A 233 -6.34 -6.87 -23.71
CA ILE A 233 -4.95 -6.38 -23.83
C ILE A 233 -4.00 -7.49 -23.41
N ALA A 234 -2.81 -7.53 -24.00
CA ALA A 234 -1.81 -8.57 -23.76
C ALA A 234 -0.40 -8.00 -23.68
N ALA A 235 0.47 -8.69 -22.95
CA ALA A 235 1.89 -8.38 -22.84
C ALA A 235 2.70 -9.66 -22.59
N GLU A 236 4.01 -9.58 -22.86
CA GLU A 236 4.97 -10.61 -22.47
C GLU A 236 5.51 -10.31 -21.08
N LEU A 237 5.49 -11.30 -20.18
CA LEU A 237 6.09 -11.22 -18.86
C LEU A 237 7.35 -12.08 -18.79
N THR A 238 8.40 -11.55 -18.17
CA THR A 238 9.62 -12.30 -17.85
C THR A 238 9.61 -12.65 -16.37
N LEU A 239 9.25 -13.88 -16.04
CA LEU A 239 9.18 -14.37 -14.66
C LEU A 239 10.56 -14.85 -14.18
N SER A 240 10.90 -14.45 -12.95
CA SER A 240 12.06 -14.93 -12.20
C SER A 240 11.62 -15.89 -11.09
N ALA A 241 12.44 -16.91 -10.81
CA ALA A 241 12.27 -17.75 -9.62
C ALA A 241 12.77 -17.05 -8.36
N GLU A 242 13.74 -16.14 -8.49
CA GLU A 242 14.23 -15.35 -7.37
C GLU A 242 13.37 -14.11 -7.17
N ASN A 243 13.09 -13.81 -5.90
CA ASN A 243 12.37 -12.61 -5.47
C ASN A 243 13.22 -11.81 -4.45
N PRO A 244 14.12 -10.93 -4.93
CA PRO A 244 14.98 -10.15 -4.05
C PRO A 244 14.20 -9.16 -3.15
N SER A 245 12.98 -8.75 -3.54
CA SER A 245 12.15 -7.84 -2.76
C SER A 245 11.80 -8.39 -1.37
N LEU A 246 11.77 -9.71 -1.20
CA LEU A 246 11.50 -10.37 0.08
C LEU A 246 12.71 -10.41 1.02
N ARG A 247 13.94 -10.21 0.52
CA ARG A 247 15.19 -10.32 1.30
C ARG A 247 15.34 -9.21 2.34
N LYS A 248 14.68 -8.07 2.12
CA LYS A 248 14.73 -6.91 3.04
C LYS A 248 13.93 -7.13 4.32
N ARG A 249 13.08 -8.15 4.39
CA ARG A 249 12.18 -8.36 5.54
C ARG A 249 12.97 -8.76 6.79
N ARG A 250 12.46 -8.37 7.95
CA ARG A 250 12.91 -8.75 9.30
C ARG A 250 11.74 -9.40 10.10
N PRO A 251 11.27 -10.61 9.73
CA PRO A 251 10.02 -11.18 10.26
C PRO A 251 9.99 -11.32 11.79
N GLU A 252 11.15 -11.51 12.40
CA GLU A 252 11.31 -11.57 13.85
C GLU A 252 11.01 -10.24 14.58
N LEU A 253 10.77 -9.15 13.85
CA LEU A 253 10.29 -7.87 14.39
C LEU A 253 8.81 -7.59 14.08
N TYR A 254 8.09 -8.54 13.47
CA TYR A 254 6.77 -8.32 12.90
C TYR A 254 5.61 -8.94 13.69
N GLN A 255 5.84 -9.48 14.89
CA GLN A 255 4.81 -10.17 15.67
C GLN A 255 3.59 -9.29 15.95
N ARG A 256 3.76 -7.96 15.97
CA ARG A 256 2.66 -7.01 16.10
C ARG A 256 1.60 -7.18 15.01
N LEU A 257 1.97 -7.65 13.81
CA LEU A 257 1.01 -7.93 12.73
C LEU A 257 -0.07 -8.95 13.12
N MET A 258 0.22 -9.83 14.09
CA MET A 258 -0.73 -10.83 14.61
C MET A 258 -1.76 -10.25 15.59
N THR A 259 -1.59 -9.00 16.02
CA THR A 259 -2.46 -8.35 17.00
C THR A 259 -3.60 -7.56 16.33
N ASN A 260 -4.66 -7.32 17.10
CA ASN A 260 -5.88 -6.64 16.68
C ASN A 260 -6.20 -5.46 17.62
N THR A 261 -5.35 -4.44 17.60
CA THR A 261 -5.41 -3.29 18.53
C THR A 261 -6.58 -2.34 18.30
N PHE A 262 -7.34 -2.50 17.21
CA PHE A 262 -8.47 -1.64 16.85
C PHE A 262 -9.84 -2.34 16.91
N MET A 263 -9.91 -3.62 17.32
CA MET A 263 -11.19 -4.34 17.45
C MET A 263 -12.16 -3.69 18.44
N TRP A 264 -11.64 -2.90 19.37
CA TRP A 264 -12.42 -2.13 20.34
C TRP A 264 -12.10 -0.65 20.20
N ASN A 265 -12.84 0.20 20.93
CA ASN A 265 -12.56 1.61 20.98
C ASN A 265 -11.07 1.86 21.32
N PRO A 266 -10.29 2.47 20.43
CA PRO A 266 -8.85 2.61 20.64
C PRO A 266 -8.53 3.57 21.79
N GLN A 267 -9.39 4.53 22.10
CA GLN A 267 -9.21 5.39 23.28
C GLN A 267 -9.18 4.58 24.57
N ASP A 268 -10.11 3.62 24.70
CA ASP A 268 -10.16 2.71 25.84
C ASP A 268 -8.98 1.74 25.80
N PHE A 269 -8.75 1.10 24.64
CA PHE A 269 -7.75 0.05 24.48
C PHE A 269 -6.33 0.50 24.86
N PHE A 270 -5.87 1.64 24.33
CA PHE A 270 -4.52 2.14 24.60
C PHE A 270 -4.35 2.70 26.02
N GLY A 271 -5.45 3.09 26.68
CA GLY A 271 -5.44 3.53 28.08
C GLY A 271 -5.54 2.40 29.11
N LEU A 272 -5.70 1.14 28.68
CA LEU A 272 -5.84 0.01 29.61
C LEU A 272 -4.58 -0.19 30.46
N TYR A 273 -4.79 -0.62 31.71
CA TYR A 273 -3.75 -1.08 32.63
C TYR A 273 -2.65 -0.06 32.95
N GLY A 274 -2.95 1.23 32.84
CA GLY A 274 -1.95 2.29 33.04
C GLY A 274 -0.96 2.43 31.89
N GLY A 275 -1.28 1.88 30.72
CA GLY A 275 -0.58 2.18 29.47
C GLY A 275 -0.83 3.62 29.01
N ASP A 276 -0.04 4.06 28.04
CA ASP A 276 -0.12 5.43 27.53
C ASP A 276 -1.35 5.60 26.63
N PRO A 277 -2.39 6.34 27.08
CA PRO A 277 -3.57 6.59 26.27
C PRO A 277 -3.20 7.38 25.01
N LEU A 278 -4.03 7.29 23.98
CA LEU A 278 -3.85 8.15 22.81
C LEU A 278 -3.89 9.63 23.24
N PRO A 279 -3.02 10.49 22.68
CA PRO A 279 -3.07 11.94 22.96
C PRO A 279 -4.45 12.52 22.68
N ALA A 280 -4.78 13.65 23.33
CA ALA A 280 -6.01 14.37 23.01
C ALA A 280 -6.08 14.68 21.51
N ALA A 281 -7.26 14.50 20.91
CA ALA A 281 -7.43 14.79 19.50
C ALA A 281 -7.24 16.30 19.25
N LYS A 282 -6.58 16.65 18.14
CA LYS A 282 -6.15 18.03 17.88
C LYS A 282 -6.06 18.29 16.38
N ASP A 283 -6.48 19.49 16.00
CA ASP A 283 -6.12 20.10 14.73
C ASP A 283 -4.72 20.73 14.86
N SER A 284 -3.80 20.27 14.02
CA SER A 284 -2.40 20.68 14.08
C SER A 284 -1.88 21.00 12.69
N ARG A 285 -0.79 21.74 12.65
CA ARG A 285 -0.07 22.02 11.42
C ARG A 285 1.29 21.35 11.48
N ILE A 286 1.62 20.57 10.44
CA ILE A 286 2.90 19.88 10.35
C ILE A 286 3.62 20.26 9.05
N ALA A 287 4.95 20.25 9.12
CA ALA A 287 5.81 20.69 8.04
C ALA A 287 6.82 19.61 7.64
N VAL A 288 7.17 19.60 6.36
CA VAL A 288 8.25 18.76 5.81
C VAL A 288 9.14 19.63 4.94
N ALA A 289 10.45 19.53 5.16
CA ALA A 289 11.44 20.23 4.35
C ALA A 289 12.06 19.29 3.31
N GLN A 290 12.33 19.83 2.13
CA GLN A 290 13.12 19.23 1.07
C GLN A 290 14.39 20.04 0.89
N PHE A 291 15.55 19.41 1.04
CA PHE A 291 16.85 19.98 0.70
C PHE A 291 17.90 18.87 0.60
N HIS A 292 19.07 19.19 0.05
CA HIS A 292 20.22 18.30 0.03
C HIS A 292 21.17 18.65 1.19
N PRO A 293 21.39 17.78 2.19
CA PRO A 293 22.30 18.05 3.29
C PRO A 293 23.77 18.04 2.85
N ALA A 294 24.54 19.05 3.23
CA ALA A 294 25.99 19.10 2.99
C ALA A 294 26.74 18.10 3.90
N ASN A 295 27.99 17.78 3.59
CA ASN A 295 28.88 17.01 4.48
C ASN A 295 29.54 17.91 5.55
N ASN A 296 28.77 18.87 6.08
CA ASN A 296 29.23 19.85 7.08
C ASN A 296 28.12 20.12 8.09
N THR A 297 28.34 19.72 9.35
CA THR A 297 27.32 19.81 10.41
C THR A 297 26.96 21.26 10.76
N ALA A 298 27.89 22.21 10.70
CA ALA A 298 27.62 23.61 11.02
C ALA A 298 26.79 24.29 9.92
N GLU A 299 27.07 23.98 8.65
CA GLU A 299 26.27 24.42 7.52
C GLU A 299 24.85 23.84 7.59
N ASN A 300 24.75 22.53 7.81
CA ASN A 300 23.47 21.84 7.96
C ASN A 300 22.63 22.39 9.11
N LEU A 301 23.23 22.69 10.26
CA LEU A 301 22.51 23.33 11.38
C LEU A 301 21.94 24.69 11.01
N SER A 302 22.64 25.46 10.17
CA SER A 302 22.16 26.75 9.68
C SER A 302 20.95 26.57 8.75
N VAL A 303 21.00 25.57 7.87
CA VAL A 303 19.87 25.19 7.00
C VAL A 303 18.68 24.66 7.80
N ILE A 304 18.92 23.82 8.79
CA ILE A 304 17.88 23.29 9.69
C ILE A 304 17.21 24.43 10.46
N ARG A 305 17.99 25.37 11.01
CA ARG A 305 17.45 26.57 11.66
C ARG A 305 16.56 27.37 10.70
N HIS A 306 17.04 27.64 9.49
CA HIS A 306 16.25 28.35 8.49
C HIS A 306 14.89 27.69 8.25
N TRP A 307 14.86 26.38 8.02
CA TRP A 307 13.60 25.67 7.79
C TRP A 307 12.71 25.59 9.04
N ALA A 308 13.29 25.44 10.24
CA ALA A 308 12.56 25.45 11.50
C ALA A 308 11.88 26.81 11.75
N GLU A 309 12.58 27.93 11.50
CA GLU A 309 12.02 29.28 11.60
C GLU A 309 10.88 29.49 10.58
N GLN A 310 11.04 29.01 9.35
CA GLN A 310 9.97 29.08 8.32
C GLN A 310 8.77 28.19 8.66
N ALA A 311 8.99 27.00 9.22
CA ALA A 311 7.93 26.11 9.66
C ALA A 311 7.15 26.74 10.83
N LYS A 312 7.86 27.25 11.84
CA LYS A 312 7.25 27.89 13.01
C LYS A 312 6.51 29.17 12.65
N SER A 313 7.05 30.01 11.76
CA SER A 313 6.37 31.23 11.30
C SER A 313 5.06 30.93 10.56
N ARG A 314 4.97 29.76 9.92
CA ARG A 314 3.75 29.23 9.30
C ARG A 314 2.86 28.47 10.29
N GLY A 315 3.20 28.42 11.57
CA GLY A 315 2.39 27.81 12.63
C GLY A 315 2.56 26.29 12.77
N ALA A 316 3.57 25.69 12.14
CA ALA A 316 3.82 24.26 12.29
C ALA A 316 4.34 23.93 13.71
N GLU A 317 3.87 22.82 14.25
CA GLU A 317 4.26 22.30 15.57
C GLU A 317 5.31 21.19 15.46
N LEU A 318 5.39 20.54 14.30
CA LEU A 318 6.31 19.44 13.99
C LEU A 318 6.91 19.67 12.60
N LEU A 319 8.24 19.62 12.50
CA LEU A 319 8.99 19.67 11.25
C LEU A 319 9.79 18.37 11.06
N ILE A 320 9.59 17.73 9.91
CA ILE A 320 10.37 16.56 9.49
C ILE A 320 11.41 17.03 8.47
N LEU A 321 12.66 16.64 8.71
CA LEU A 321 13.80 16.96 7.86
C LEU A 321 14.24 15.70 7.09
N PRO A 322 14.99 15.83 5.99
CA PRO A 322 15.45 14.69 5.21
C PRO A 322 16.39 13.75 5.98
N GLU A 323 16.59 12.53 5.44
CA GLU A 323 17.53 11.57 6.01
C GLU A 323 18.94 12.16 6.05
N ARG A 324 19.65 11.95 7.17
CA ARG A 324 20.98 12.54 7.44
C ARG A 324 21.05 14.07 7.26
N ALA A 325 19.93 14.77 7.49
CA ALA A 325 19.88 16.23 7.49
C ALA A 325 20.99 16.90 8.33
N LEU A 326 21.43 16.28 9.42
CA LEU A 326 22.47 16.85 10.28
C LEU A 326 23.90 16.60 9.77
N THR A 327 24.19 15.38 9.29
CA THR A 327 25.58 14.91 9.06
C THR A 327 25.98 14.78 7.60
N GLY A 328 25.03 14.84 6.66
CA GLY A 328 25.31 14.64 5.23
C GLY A 328 25.49 13.18 4.82
N GLY A 329 25.97 12.97 3.60
CA GLY A 329 26.05 11.67 2.92
C GLY A 329 27.29 10.82 3.22
N GLU A 330 28.24 11.27 4.06
CA GLU A 330 29.51 10.57 4.31
C GLU A 330 29.45 9.43 5.35
N GLY A 331 28.25 9.05 5.79
CA GLY A 331 28.02 7.91 6.69
C GLY A 331 28.87 8.01 7.97
N LYS A 332 29.67 6.97 8.24
CA LYS A 332 30.50 6.87 9.46
C LYS A 332 31.50 8.01 9.68
N ASN A 333 31.93 8.71 8.62
CA ASN A 333 33.02 9.70 8.74
C ASN A 333 32.56 10.97 9.48
N ASN A 334 31.26 11.29 9.44
CA ASN A 334 30.66 12.42 10.14
C ASN A 334 29.70 11.97 11.24
N ALA A 335 29.85 10.73 11.73
CA ALA A 335 28.97 10.18 12.73
C ALA A 335 29.14 10.90 14.08
N LEU A 336 28.02 11.12 14.77
CA LEU A 336 27.95 11.87 16.02
C LEU A 336 27.47 10.97 17.16
N THR A 337 27.93 11.27 18.37
CA THR A 337 27.32 10.76 19.61
C THR A 337 26.17 11.68 20.04
N LEU A 338 25.25 11.16 20.86
CA LEU A 338 24.13 11.96 21.39
C LEU A 338 24.58 13.15 22.25
N ASN A 339 25.82 13.14 22.74
CA ASN A 339 26.38 14.20 23.58
C ASN A 339 27.14 15.27 22.77
N ASP A 340 27.27 15.09 21.45
CA ASP A 340 28.06 16.01 20.64
C ASP A 340 27.35 17.37 20.46
N ALA A 341 28.16 18.42 20.30
CA ALA A 341 27.68 19.80 20.19
C ALA A 341 26.58 20.02 19.12
N PRO A 342 26.61 19.39 17.92
CA PRO A 342 25.53 19.54 16.95
C PRO A 342 24.18 19.01 17.46
N ILE A 343 24.16 17.90 18.19
CA ILE A 343 22.93 17.35 18.80
C ILE A 343 22.39 18.30 19.87
N GLN A 344 23.27 18.83 20.71
CA GLN A 344 22.91 19.82 21.73
C GLN A 344 22.37 21.12 21.11
N SER A 345 22.83 21.46 19.90
CA SER A 345 22.35 22.63 19.15
C SER A 345 20.93 22.42 18.62
N LEU A 346 20.59 21.21 18.16
CA LEU A 346 19.23 20.84 17.77
C LEU A 346 18.25 20.91 18.94
N LEU A 347 18.65 20.40 20.12
CA LEU A 347 17.83 20.48 21.34
C LEU A 347 17.54 21.94 21.72
N LYS A 348 18.56 22.80 21.70
CA LYS A 348 18.40 24.23 21.97
C LYS A 348 17.48 24.90 20.95
N LEU A 349 17.63 24.58 19.67
CA LEU A 349 16.79 25.13 18.60
C LEU A 349 15.31 24.76 18.79
N ALA A 350 15.02 23.50 19.12
CA ALA A 350 13.65 23.03 19.37
C ALA A 350 12.99 23.75 20.57
N ILE A 351 13.76 24.01 21.63
CA ILE A 351 13.31 24.78 22.79
C ILE A 351 13.12 26.26 22.43
N GLU A 352 14.08 26.87 21.73
CA GLU A 352 14.07 28.28 21.33
C GLU A 352 12.86 28.63 20.47
N LEU A 353 12.56 27.78 19.49
CA LEU A 353 11.45 28.00 18.55
C LEU A 353 10.13 27.36 19.00
N ASP A 354 10.15 26.57 20.09
CA ASP A 354 9.01 25.77 20.55
C ASP A 354 8.39 24.95 19.40
N ILE A 355 9.21 24.13 18.75
CA ILE A 355 8.81 23.28 17.62
C ILE A 355 9.47 21.91 17.76
N ALA A 356 8.72 20.85 17.47
CA ALA A 356 9.29 19.51 17.40
C ALA A 356 10.06 19.33 16.07
N LEU A 357 11.27 18.78 16.14
CA LEU A 357 12.15 18.54 14.98
C LEU A 357 12.49 17.06 14.90
N LEU A 358 12.15 16.40 13.79
CA LEU A 358 12.64 15.07 13.47
C LEU A 358 13.83 15.18 12.51
N THR A 359 15.04 14.91 13.01
CA THR A 359 16.29 15.09 12.28
C THR A 359 17.05 13.79 12.13
N GLY A 360 17.35 13.38 10.88
CA GLY A 360 18.22 12.24 10.60
C GLY A 360 19.71 12.58 10.72
N PHE A 361 20.53 11.62 11.16
CA PHE A 361 21.98 11.76 11.32
C PHE A 361 22.69 10.40 11.30
N ALA A 362 23.98 10.39 10.96
CA ALA A 362 24.85 9.24 11.22
C ALA A 362 25.23 9.22 12.71
N GLU A 363 24.94 8.13 13.39
CA GLU A 363 25.19 7.95 14.83
C GLU A 363 26.44 7.09 15.06
N CYS A 364 27.19 7.40 16.11
CA CYS A 364 28.25 6.58 16.66
C CYS A 364 27.94 6.24 18.13
N GLU A 365 27.94 4.95 18.47
CA GLU A 365 27.87 4.45 19.84
C GLU A 365 29.00 3.44 20.06
N GLY A 366 30.03 3.87 20.81
CA GLY A 366 31.22 3.04 21.02
C GLY A 366 31.98 2.80 19.71
N GLN A 367 31.95 1.56 19.22
CA GLN A 367 32.56 1.15 17.94
C GLN A 367 31.51 0.87 16.85
N GLN A 368 30.23 1.04 17.16
CA GLN A 368 29.13 0.77 16.25
C GLN A 368 28.61 2.08 15.66
N PHE A 369 28.18 2.01 14.40
CA PHE A 369 27.58 3.13 13.70
C PHE A 369 26.15 2.78 13.30
N TYR A 370 25.29 3.78 13.25
CA TYR A 370 23.89 3.62 12.88
C TYR A 370 23.44 4.76 11.96
N ASN A 371 22.46 4.49 11.12
CA ASN A 371 21.68 5.55 10.48
C ASN A 371 20.46 5.81 11.37
N SER A 372 20.37 7.01 11.94
CA SER A 372 19.47 7.27 13.06
C SER A 372 18.69 8.56 12.86
N ALA A 373 17.60 8.70 13.62
CA ALA A 373 16.82 9.92 13.70
C ALA A 373 16.53 10.27 15.16
N LEU A 374 16.52 11.57 15.46
CA LEU A 374 16.11 12.11 16.75
C LEU A 374 14.88 12.99 16.56
N LEU A 375 13.87 12.74 17.39
CA LEU A 375 12.80 13.68 17.60
C LEU A 375 13.10 14.48 18.86
N VAL A 376 13.33 15.77 18.69
CA VAL A 376 13.53 16.73 19.78
C VAL A 376 12.37 17.71 19.82
N SER A 377 12.00 18.17 21.01
CA SER A 377 10.93 19.16 21.23
C SER A 377 11.33 20.14 22.34
N SER A 378 10.44 21.05 22.70
CA SER A 378 10.63 21.93 23.86
C SER A 378 10.72 21.16 25.20
N ALA A 379 10.29 19.90 25.23
CA ALA A 379 10.48 18.99 26.36
C ALA A 379 11.85 18.29 26.40
N GLY A 380 12.72 18.51 25.39
CA GLY A 380 14.01 17.84 25.25
C GLY A 380 13.99 16.73 24.21
N LEU A 381 14.68 15.62 24.49
CA LEU A 381 14.71 14.45 23.60
C LEU A 381 13.43 13.63 23.77
N SER A 382 12.56 13.63 22.76
CA SER A 382 11.28 12.92 22.77
C SER A 382 11.39 11.49 22.24
N ALA A 383 12.24 11.26 21.23
CA ALA A 383 12.48 9.92 20.70
C ALA A 383 13.83 9.79 20.00
N HIS A 384 14.38 8.58 19.99
CA HIS A 384 15.58 8.19 19.26
C HIS A 384 15.29 6.89 18.52
N TYR A 385 15.55 6.87 17.22
CA TYR A 385 15.28 5.73 16.36
C TYR A 385 16.52 5.37 15.54
N ARG A 386 16.82 4.08 15.44
CA ARG A 386 17.87 3.50 14.59
C ARG A 386 17.20 2.74 13.46
N GLN A 387 17.55 3.03 12.21
CA GLN A 387 16.95 2.42 11.01
C GLN A 387 17.00 0.89 11.07
N ILE A 388 15.87 0.22 10.87
CA ILE A 388 15.77 -1.25 10.93
C ILE A 388 16.16 -1.87 9.58
N HIS A 389 15.63 -1.32 8.49
CA HIS A 389 15.88 -1.80 7.14
C HIS A 389 16.93 -0.93 6.46
N LEU A 390 18.14 -1.46 6.34
CA LEU A 390 19.26 -0.74 5.71
C LEU A 390 19.29 -0.99 4.20
N SER A 391 19.57 0.06 3.42
CA SER A 391 19.99 -0.08 2.02
C SER A 391 21.29 -0.88 1.91
N GLU A 392 21.56 -1.44 0.73
CA GLU A 392 22.84 -2.11 0.46
C GLU A 392 24.05 -1.21 0.72
N SER A 393 23.92 0.11 0.47
CA SER A 393 24.97 1.08 0.77
C SER A 393 25.14 1.32 2.28
N ASN A 394 24.05 1.40 3.04
CA ASN A 394 24.13 1.62 4.49
C ASN A 394 24.65 0.40 5.24
N GLN A 395 24.38 -0.82 4.76
CA GLN A 395 24.93 -2.06 5.34
C GLN A 395 26.46 -2.11 5.34
N GLN A 396 27.13 -1.31 4.51
CA GLN A 396 28.61 -1.26 4.45
C GLN A 396 29.23 -0.52 5.65
N TRP A 397 28.46 0.28 6.37
CA TRP A 397 28.99 1.11 7.46
C TRP A 397 28.12 1.15 8.72
N ALA A 398 26.82 0.92 8.62
CA ALA A 398 25.86 0.98 9.71
C ALA A 398 25.36 -0.40 10.13
N SER A 399 25.11 -0.56 11.42
CA SER A 399 24.36 -1.65 12.01
C SER A 399 22.86 -1.34 11.98
N ALA A 400 22.03 -2.38 11.86
CA ALA A 400 20.58 -2.23 11.87
C ALA A 400 20.05 -2.02 13.30
N GLY A 401 19.04 -1.18 13.43
CA GLY A 401 18.18 -1.12 14.62
C GLY A 401 17.30 -2.36 14.74
N ASN A 402 16.61 -2.47 15.88
CA ASN A 402 15.77 -3.62 16.21
C ASN A 402 14.51 -3.25 17.00
N GLN A 403 14.16 -1.96 17.07
CA GLN A 403 13.06 -1.48 17.89
C GLN A 403 12.23 -0.46 17.13
N TRP A 404 10.92 -0.71 17.07
CA TRP A 404 9.93 0.27 16.60
C TRP A 404 9.75 1.35 17.66
N VAL A 405 9.71 2.61 17.23
CA VAL A 405 9.63 3.76 18.13
C VAL A 405 8.40 4.58 17.81
N THR A 406 7.60 4.80 18.85
CA THR A 406 6.50 5.76 18.86
C THR A 406 6.72 6.75 19.99
N CYS A 407 6.12 7.92 19.87
CA CYS A 407 6.19 8.96 20.89
C CYS A 407 4.96 9.86 20.79
N ASP A 408 4.53 10.38 21.93
CA ASP A 408 3.37 11.27 21.98
C ASP A 408 3.81 12.72 21.93
N LEU A 409 3.28 13.44 20.95
CA LEU A 409 3.36 14.89 20.83
C LEU A 409 1.96 15.51 20.97
N PRO A 410 1.85 16.82 21.22
CA PRO A 410 0.55 17.50 21.23
C PRO A 410 -0.27 17.31 19.93
N CYS A 411 0.40 17.11 18.78
CA CYS A 411 -0.24 16.88 17.49
C CYS A 411 -0.72 15.43 17.25
N GLY A 412 -0.42 14.50 18.16
CA GLY A 412 -0.81 13.10 18.06
C GLY A 412 0.35 12.14 18.37
N ARG A 413 0.06 10.84 18.33
CA ARG A 413 1.07 9.80 18.45
C ARG A 413 1.87 9.69 17.16
N VAL A 414 3.18 9.87 17.23
CA VAL A 414 4.10 9.87 16.09
C VAL A 414 4.93 8.60 16.07
N GLY A 415 4.83 7.83 15.01
CA GLY A 415 5.73 6.72 14.68
C GLY A 415 6.85 7.18 13.77
N ILE A 416 8.07 6.67 14.00
CA ILE A 416 9.25 7.06 13.22
C ILE A 416 9.68 5.91 12.30
N LEU A 417 9.80 6.21 11.01
CA LEU A 417 10.50 5.40 10.01
C LEU A 417 11.71 6.18 9.49
N LEU A 418 12.66 5.50 8.85
CA LEU A 418 13.81 6.15 8.23
C LEU A 418 14.11 5.50 6.88
N GLY A 419 14.09 6.30 5.80
CA GLY A 419 14.45 5.91 4.44
C GLY A 419 13.80 4.61 3.98
N GLU A 420 14.64 3.57 3.82
CA GLU A 420 14.30 2.22 3.35
C GLU A 420 13.23 1.51 4.19
N ASP A 421 13.02 1.89 5.45
CA ASP A 421 11.92 1.35 6.26
C ASP A 421 10.55 1.56 5.58
N LEU A 422 10.37 2.68 4.85
CA LEU A 422 9.12 2.99 4.14
C LEU A 422 8.86 2.02 2.97
N LEU A 423 9.90 1.43 2.39
CA LEU A 423 9.78 0.48 1.28
C LEU A 423 9.21 -0.87 1.76
N VAL A 424 9.38 -1.19 3.04
CA VAL A 424 8.88 -2.41 3.66
C VAL A 424 7.46 -2.18 4.21
N PRO A 425 6.41 -2.73 3.58
CA PRO A 425 5.02 -2.41 3.95
C PRO A 425 4.69 -2.76 5.41
N GLU A 426 5.28 -3.82 5.95
CA GLU A 426 5.08 -4.25 7.34
C GLU A 426 5.43 -3.15 8.35
N ALA A 427 6.43 -2.31 8.07
CA ALA A 427 6.92 -1.29 8.99
C ALA A 427 5.84 -0.24 9.32
N ALA A 428 5.21 0.33 8.29
CA ALA A 428 4.14 1.31 8.47
C ALA A 428 2.90 0.68 9.13
N ARG A 429 2.60 -0.59 8.80
CA ARG A 429 1.49 -1.33 9.42
C ARG A 429 1.70 -1.56 10.91
N ILE A 430 2.92 -1.91 11.31
CA ILE A 430 3.26 -2.12 12.73
C ILE A 430 3.07 -0.81 13.51
N LEU A 431 3.59 0.32 13.01
CA LEU A 431 3.40 1.61 13.67
C LEU A 431 1.92 2.03 13.73
N ALA A 432 1.14 1.75 12.69
CA ALA A 432 -0.30 2.00 12.73
C ALA A 432 -1.01 1.17 13.83
N LEU A 433 -0.59 -0.08 14.04
CA LEU A 433 -1.09 -0.95 15.11
C LEU A 433 -0.68 -0.48 16.52
N GLU A 434 0.43 0.25 16.65
CA GLU A 434 0.85 0.91 17.90
C GLU A 434 0.08 2.21 18.20
N GLY A 435 -0.94 2.54 17.39
CA GLY A 435 -1.81 3.69 17.63
C GLY A 435 -1.31 4.99 17.01
N CYS A 436 -0.36 4.94 16.09
CA CYS A 436 0.18 6.16 15.46
C CYS A 436 -0.90 6.92 14.69
N ASP A 437 -1.04 8.20 14.99
CA ASP A 437 -1.80 9.17 14.21
C ASP A 437 -0.96 9.62 12.99
N ILE A 438 0.34 9.82 13.21
CA ILE A 438 1.30 10.34 12.22
C ILE A 438 2.44 9.33 12.08
N ILE A 439 2.83 9.02 10.85
CA ILE A 439 4.11 8.37 10.56
C ILE A 439 5.03 9.40 9.90
N ALA A 440 6.17 9.65 10.54
CA ALA A 440 7.17 10.58 10.07
C ALA A 440 8.38 9.80 9.51
N CYS A 441 8.80 10.16 8.30
CA CYS A 441 9.85 9.46 7.56
C CYS A 441 10.83 10.45 6.93
N PRO A 442 11.95 10.76 7.61
CA PRO A 442 13.15 11.28 6.96
C PRO A 442 13.65 10.26 5.94
N ALA A 443 13.98 10.70 4.73
CA ALA A 443 14.31 9.80 3.63
C ALA A 443 15.38 10.38 2.69
N GLN A 444 16.11 9.46 2.06
CA GLN A 444 16.85 9.67 0.82
C GLN A 444 16.48 8.54 -0.16
N LEU A 445 15.24 8.58 -0.66
CA LEU A 445 14.73 7.56 -1.57
C LEU A 445 14.74 8.03 -3.03
N ASN A 446 15.17 7.14 -3.92
CA ASN A 446 15.16 7.28 -5.37
C ASN A 446 14.26 6.26 -6.07
N THR A 447 13.63 5.34 -5.32
CA THR A 447 12.78 4.26 -5.80
C THR A 447 11.68 3.97 -4.77
N PRO A 448 10.47 3.55 -5.20
CA PRO A 448 10.01 3.43 -6.57
C PRO A 448 9.89 4.80 -7.23
N ILE A 449 10.11 4.86 -8.55
CA ILE A 449 10.00 6.10 -9.31
C ILE A 449 8.51 6.49 -9.36
N PRO A 450 8.13 7.73 -8.98
CA PRO A 450 6.76 8.19 -9.11
C PRO A 450 6.26 8.09 -10.55
N MET A 451 5.01 7.64 -10.74
CA MET A 451 4.41 7.48 -12.06
C MET A 451 3.31 8.51 -12.31
N ALA A 452 3.34 9.13 -13.48
CA ALA A 452 2.28 10.02 -13.96
C ALA A 452 1.11 9.24 -14.58
N HIS A 453 -0.05 9.89 -14.64
CA HIS A 453 -1.23 9.40 -15.34
C HIS A 453 -1.79 10.52 -16.24
N ALA A 454 -2.13 10.19 -17.49
CA ALA A 454 -2.62 11.18 -18.46
C ALA A 454 -4.04 11.70 -18.14
N GLY A 455 -4.78 10.95 -17.33
CA GLY A 455 -6.20 11.16 -17.03
C GLY A 455 -7.03 10.02 -17.57
N THR A 456 -8.31 10.02 -17.27
CA THR A 456 -9.27 9.01 -17.75
C THR A 456 -10.43 9.69 -18.46
N GLU A 457 -10.92 9.05 -19.52
CA GLU A 457 -12.15 9.46 -20.21
C GLU A 457 -13.40 8.99 -19.46
N ILE A 458 -13.26 8.00 -18.56
CA ILE A 458 -14.35 7.48 -17.75
C ILE A 458 -14.88 8.57 -16.82
N SER A 459 -16.20 8.70 -16.77
CA SER A 459 -16.85 9.64 -15.87
C SER A 459 -16.66 9.21 -14.42
N HIS A 460 -16.55 10.16 -13.49
CA HIS A 460 -16.54 9.89 -12.06
C HIS A 460 -17.51 10.85 -11.37
N ALA A 461 -18.08 10.42 -10.26
CA ALA A 461 -18.87 11.29 -9.42
C ALA A 461 -18.00 12.44 -8.90
N TRP A 462 -18.52 13.66 -8.95
CA TRP A 462 -17.88 14.80 -8.28
C TRP A 462 -17.76 14.50 -6.78
N PRO A 463 -16.61 14.77 -6.12
CA PRO A 463 -15.45 15.56 -6.56
C PRO A 463 -14.23 14.75 -7.03
N ILE A 464 -14.41 13.51 -7.47
CA ILE A 464 -13.29 12.62 -7.83
C ILE A 464 -12.55 13.14 -9.07
N PRO A 465 -11.23 13.44 -8.99
CA PRO A 465 -10.49 13.99 -10.12
C PRO A 465 -10.32 12.99 -11.28
N ARG A 466 -10.36 13.51 -12.52
CA ARG A 466 -10.20 12.71 -13.76
C ARG A 466 -9.03 13.13 -14.65
N GLY A 467 -8.54 14.36 -14.49
CA GLY A 467 -7.52 14.93 -15.38
C GLY A 467 -6.15 14.25 -15.26
N ALA A 468 -5.12 14.83 -15.87
CA ALA A 468 -3.77 14.36 -15.67
C ALA A 468 -3.33 14.50 -14.20
N ASP A 469 -2.45 13.60 -13.75
CA ASP A 469 -1.74 13.71 -12.48
C ASP A 469 -0.28 13.32 -12.71
N PRO A 470 0.67 14.26 -12.58
CA PRO A 470 2.09 13.97 -12.77
C PRO A 470 2.67 13.04 -11.69
N TYR A 471 1.93 12.81 -10.59
CA TYR A 471 2.37 12.02 -9.45
C TYR A 471 1.25 11.04 -9.02
N HIS A 472 0.61 10.38 -9.99
CA HIS A 472 -0.49 9.45 -9.76
C HIS A 472 -0.11 8.30 -8.83
N TRP A 473 1.03 7.63 -9.09
CA TRP A 473 1.61 6.69 -8.14
C TRP A 473 2.75 7.34 -7.35
N LEU A 474 2.59 7.35 -6.03
CA LEU A 474 3.58 7.82 -5.09
C LEU A 474 3.51 6.95 -3.83
N LEU A 475 4.59 6.23 -3.51
CA LEU A 475 4.63 5.26 -2.41
C LEU A 475 4.17 5.85 -1.05
N PRO A 476 4.68 7.02 -0.60
CA PRO A 476 4.19 7.69 0.61
C PRO A 476 2.66 7.82 0.71
N ARG A 477 1.99 8.15 -0.40
CA ARG A 477 0.52 8.27 -0.45
C ARG A 477 -0.16 6.93 -0.21
N VAL A 478 0.33 5.88 -0.86
CA VAL A 478 -0.22 4.52 -0.69
C VAL A 478 -0.04 4.05 0.75
N ARG A 479 1.14 4.28 1.34
CA ARG A 479 1.45 3.97 2.74
C ARG A 479 0.57 4.72 3.73
N ALA A 480 0.24 5.97 3.45
CA ALA A 480 -0.67 6.77 4.28
C ALA A 480 -2.08 6.18 4.31
N GLY A 481 -2.64 5.94 3.11
CA GLY A 481 -4.00 5.43 2.94
C GLY A 481 -4.20 4.03 3.53
N GLU A 482 -3.36 3.07 3.15
CA GLU A 482 -3.53 1.67 3.57
C GLU A 482 -3.43 1.46 5.09
N ASN A 483 -2.75 2.37 5.79
CA ASN A 483 -2.56 2.34 7.24
C ASN A 483 -3.44 3.35 8.00
N ASN A 484 -4.27 4.12 7.27
CA ASN A 484 -5.03 5.24 7.80
C ASN A 484 -4.21 6.15 8.72
N VAL A 485 -3.03 6.60 8.28
CA VAL A 485 -2.15 7.52 9.01
C VAL A 485 -1.96 8.81 8.21
N TRP A 486 -1.72 9.92 8.90
CA TRP A 486 -1.03 11.02 8.23
C TRP A 486 0.42 10.59 8.00
N LEU A 487 0.92 10.69 6.77
CA LEU A 487 2.31 10.35 6.48
C LEU A 487 3.10 11.58 6.09
N ALA A 488 4.10 11.94 6.89
CA ALA A 488 5.01 13.04 6.65
C ALA A 488 6.34 12.52 6.12
N PHE A 489 6.61 12.74 4.85
CA PHE A 489 7.77 12.24 4.12
C PHE A 489 8.70 13.39 3.74
N ALA A 490 9.92 13.39 4.24
CA ALA A 490 10.93 14.41 3.92
C ALA A 490 12.08 13.75 3.16
N ASN A 491 12.20 14.06 1.87
CA ASN A 491 13.19 13.49 0.98
C ASN A 491 14.23 14.53 0.57
N TRP A 492 15.33 14.07 -0.01
CA TRP A 492 16.33 14.96 -0.59
C TRP A 492 15.79 15.65 -1.84
N THR A 493 16.39 16.79 -2.19
CA THR A 493 16.11 17.46 -3.46
C THR A 493 16.34 16.51 -4.64
N PRO A 494 15.47 16.52 -5.67
CA PRO A 494 15.61 15.63 -6.82
C PRO A 494 16.99 15.74 -7.46
N ALA A 495 17.65 14.60 -7.59
CA ALA A 495 18.93 14.45 -8.24
C ALA A 495 18.99 13.05 -8.83
N THR A 496 19.31 12.94 -10.12
CA THR A 496 19.28 11.69 -10.88
C THR A 496 20.06 10.58 -10.17
N GLY A 497 19.40 9.45 -9.92
CA GLY A 497 19.99 8.30 -9.21
C GLY A 497 20.14 8.47 -7.70
N VAL A 498 19.85 9.66 -7.15
CA VAL A 498 20.02 9.98 -5.72
C VAL A 498 18.69 10.16 -5.01
N SER A 499 17.75 10.93 -5.60
CA SER A 499 16.41 11.14 -5.03
C SER A 499 15.42 11.64 -6.07
N PHE A 500 14.14 11.31 -5.87
CA PHE A 500 13.03 11.89 -6.65
C PHE A 500 12.38 13.13 -5.99
N GLY A 501 12.82 13.52 -4.79
CA GLY A 501 12.18 14.60 -4.00
C GLY A 501 10.75 14.29 -3.61
N LEU A 502 9.84 15.22 -3.92
CA LEU A 502 8.42 15.16 -3.56
C LEU A 502 8.17 14.97 -2.06
N SER A 503 9.00 15.63 -1.24
CA SER A 503 8.73 15.75 0.20
C SER A 503 7.33 16.30 0.40
N GLY A 504 6.53 15.65 1.25
CA GLY A 504 5.12 15.96 1.37
C GLY A 504 4.47 15.40 2.62
N VAL A 505 3.24 15.85 2.86
CA VAL A 505 2.34 15.31 3.87
C VAL A 505 1.14 14.72 3.13
N PHE A 506 0.84 13.44 3.40
CA PHE A 506 -0.17 12.65 2.71
C PHE A 506 -1.28 12.24 3.67
N GLY A 507 -2.52 12.37 3.21
CA GLY A 507 -3.72 12.09 3.99
C GLY A 507 -4.00 10.61 4.25
N PRO A 508 -4.77 10.31 5.31
CA PRO A 508 -5.03 8.93 5.78
C PRO A 508 -6.15 8.19 5.04
N ASP A 509 -6.95 8.88 4.23
CA ASP A 509 -8.16 8.29 3.63
C ASP A 509 -7.93 7.91 2.17
N THR A 510 -7.97 6.60 1.90
CA THR A 510 -7.87 6.04 0.55
C THR A 510 -9.06 6.39 -0.34
N PHE A 511 -10.24 6.58 0.24
CA PHE A 511 -11.51 6.72 -0.48
C PHE A 511 -12.01 8.17 -0.54
N ALA A 512 -11.34 9.11 0.15
CA ALA A 512 -11.66 10.52 0.09
C ALA A 512 -10.96 11.23 -1.09
N PHE A 513 -11.77 11.91 -1.89
CA PHE A 513 -11.31 12.72 -3.02
C PHE A 513 -11.88 14.15 -2.93
N PRO A 514 -11.16 15.18 -3.45
CA PRO A 514 -9.74 15.12 -3.77
C PRO A 514 -8.93 14.81 -2.51
N ARG A 515 -7.78 14.16 -2.70
CA ARG A 515 -6.92 13.77 -1.58
C ARG A 515 -6.40 14.99 -0.85
N THR A 516 -6.38 14.92 0.48
CA THR A 516 -5.77 15.95 1.32
C THR A 516 -4.26 15.69 1.40
N GLU A 517 -3.48 16.41 0.60
CA GLU A 517 -2.02 16.28 0.57
C GLU A 517 -1.36 17.58 0.13
N ILE A 518 -0.08 17.74 0.46
CA ILE A 518 0.80 18.78 -0.07
C ILE A 518 2.19 18.20 -0.31
N LYS A 519 2.90 18.75 -1.31
CA LYS A 519 4.23 18.30 -1.69
C LYS A 519 5.08 19.45 -2.20
N VAL A 520 6.39 19.33 -2.06
CA VAL A 520 7.39 20.25 -2.64
C VAL A 520 7.77 19.74 -4.04
N PRO A 521 7.31 20.39 -5.11
CA PRO A 521 7.76 20.06 -6.46
C PRO A 521 9.15 20.66 -6.73
N GLY A 522 9.96 19.99 -7.53
CA GLY A 522 11.23 20.55 -8.00
C GLY A 522 12.28 20.65 -6.90
N THR A 523 12.81 21.84 -6.64
CA THR A 523 14.01 22.08 -5.81
C THR A 523 13.74 22.05 -4.30
N ASP A 524 14.66 22.60 -3.51
CA ASP A 524 14.50 22.82 -2.08
C ASP A 524 13.22 23.61 -1.75
N GLY A 525 12.58 23.28 -0.63
CA GLY A 525 11.35 23.94 -0.22
C GLY A 525 10.72 23.35 1.03
N LEU A 526 9.62 23.98 1.46
CA LEU A 526 8.89 23.61 2.67
C LEU A 526 7.39 23.44 2.36
N ALA A 527 6.89 22.22 2.57
CA ALA A 527 5.47 21.94 2.51
C ALA A 527 4.88 21.91 3.93
N VAL A 528 3.73 22.54 4.11
CA VAL A 528 3.06 22.68 5.41
C VAL A 528 1.58 22.39 5.22
N LEU A 529 1.04 21.47 6.02
CA LEU A 529 -0.34 21.01 5.91
C LEU A 529 -1.06 21.10 7.26
N ASP A 530 -2.33 21.50 7.22
CA ASP A 530 -3.25 21.34 8.33
C ASP A 530 -3.74 19.89 8.37
N ILE A 531 -3.57 19.24 9.51
CA ILE A 531 -3.98 17.86 9.77
C ILE A 531 -4.93 17.84 10.96
N THR A 532 -5.73 16.78 11.06
CA THR A 532 -6.58 16.54 12.23
C THR A 532 -6.45 15.10 12.70
N THR A 533 -6.42 14.91 14.02
CA THR A 533 -6.52 13.59 14.65
C THR A 533 -7.93 13.27 15.13
N GLY A 534 -8.90 14.15 14.87
CA GLY A 534 -10.31 14.01 15.20
C GLY A 534 -10.78 14.99 16.28
N SER A 535 -11.98 14.73 16.83
CA SER A 535 -12.54 15.56 17.93
C SER A 535 -12.35 14.90 19.29
N ALA A 536 -12.05 15.71 20.30
CA ALA A 536 -11.90 15.27 21.70
C ALA A 536 -13.24 14.92 22.37
N GLU A 537 -14.38 15.25 21.75
CA GLU A 537 -15.70 15.21 22.42
C GLU A 537 -16.52 13.95 22.16
N THR A 538 -16.04 13.00 21.35
CA THR A 538 -16.81 11.80 20.99
C THR A 538 -16.33 10.56 21.73
N ALA A 539 -17.27 9.74 22.23
CA ALA A 539 -16.96 8.49 22.93
C ALA A 539 -16.22 7.47 22.05
N TYR A 540 -16.47 7.47 20.74
CA TYR A 540 -15.70 6.73 19.74
C TYR A 540 -15.00 7.69 18.79
N PRO A 541 -13.80 7.37 18.29
CA PRO A 541 -13.13 8.20 17.31
C PRO A 541 -13.97 8.40 16.05
N ASN A 542 -14.16 9.66 15.66
CA ASN A 542 -14.92 10.03 14.48
C ASN A 542 -14.04 10.20 13.23
N HIS A 543 -12.73 10.35 13.41
CA HIS A 543 -11.78 10.54 12.31
C HIS A 543 -11.09 9.24 11.91
N VAL A 544 -10.92 9.04 10.60
CA VAL A 544 -10.36 7.81 10.00
C VAL A 544 -8.99 7.45 10.57
N VAL A 545 -8.18 8.44 10.96
CA VAL A 545 -6.83 8.20 11.49
C VAL A 545 -6.81 7.46 12.82
N ARG A 546 -7.86 7.64 13.64
CA ARG A 546 -8.02 6.96 14.93
C ARG A 546 -8.98 5.80 14.85
N ARG A 547 -9.96 5.84 13.95
CA ARG A 547 -10.86 4.70 13.68
C ARG A 547 -10.14 3.55 12.99
N LYS A 548 -9.15 3.87 12.14
CA LYS A 548 -8.29 2.93 11.41
C LYS A 548 -9.06 1.87 10.62
N ASP A 549 -10.03 2.28 9.81
CA ASP A 549 -10.95 1.36 9.12
C ASP A 549 -10.26 0.19 8.40
N LEU A 550 -9.21 0.48 7.62
CA LEU A 550 -8.46 -0.56 6.91
C LEU A 550 -7.63 -1.42 7.87
N VAL A 551 -7.15 -0.88 8.99
CA VAL A 551 -6.44 -1.68 10.00
C VAL A 551 -7.41 -2.57 10.79
N LEU A 552 -8.62 -2.08 11.03
CA LEU A 552 -9.68 -2.79 11.74
C LEU A 552 -10.18 -4.01 10.95
N MET A 553 -10.24 -3.92 9.63
CA MET A 553 -10.76 -4.99 8.76
C MET A 553 -9.77 -6.12 8.48
N ARG A 554 -8.55 -6.05 9.03
CA ARG A 554 -7.51 -7.07 8.88
C ARG A 554 -7.97 -8.44 9.41
N GLN A 555 -7.35 -9.50 8.90
CA GLN A 555 -7.63 -10.89 9.27
C GLN A 555 -6.38 -11.60 9.81
N PRO A 556 -5.88 -11.28 11.03
CA PRO A 556 -4.59 -11.78 11.51
C PRO A 556 -4.46 -13.29 11.67
N HIS A 557 -5.56 -14.02 11.71
CA HIS A 557 -5.54 -15.47 11.77
C HIS A 557 -4.91 -16.12 10.51
N TYR A 558 -4.79 -15.39 9.39
CA TYR A 558 -4.05 -15.82 8.21
C TYR A 558 -2.58 -15.37 8.19
N TYR A 559 -2.13 -14.56 9.14
CA TYR A 559 -0.88 -13.78 9.00
C TYR A 559 0.35 -14.47 9.58
N THR A 560 0.22 -15.69 10.10
CA THR A 560 1.35 -16.45 10.65
C THR A 560 2.56 -16.50 9.71
N PRO A 561 2.43 -16.74 8.39
CA PRO A 561 3.59 -16.75 7.49
C PRO A 561 4.34 -15.41 7.41
N LEU A 562 3.70 -14.28 7.76
CA LEU A 562 4.34 -12.96 7.74
C LEU A 562 5.39 -12.80 8.84
N VAL A 563 5.30 -13.56 9.94
CA VAL A 563 6.14 -13.38 11.12
C VAL A 563 7.15 -14.51 11.31
N LEU A 564 7.16 -15.49 10.41
CA LEU A 564 8.15 -16.56 10.41
C LEU A 564 9.42 -16.12 9.68
N THR A 565 10.57 -16.40 10.28
CA THR A 565 11.85 -16.34 9.57
C THR A 565 11.91 -17.51 8.60
N ALA A 566 12.51 -17.31 7.42
CA ALA A 566 12.67 -18.38 6.43
C ALA A 566 13.70 -19.41 6.93
N SER A 567 13.31 -20.24 7.91
CA SER A 567 13.98 -21.44 8.45
C SER A 567 13.11 -22.03 9.59
N GLN A 568 11.94 -22.60 9.26
CA GLN A 568 11.35 -23.77 9.92
C GLN A 568 10.59 -24.59 8.87
#